data_AF-A0A508WQH5-F1
#
_entry.id   AF-A0A508WQH5-F1
#
_cell.length_a   1.000
_cell.length_b   1.000
_cell.length_c   1.000
_cell.angle_alpha   90.00
_cell.angle_beta   90.00
_cell.angle_gamma   90.00
#
_symmetry.space_group_name_H-M   'P 1'
#
loop_
_entity.id
_entity.type
_entity.pdbx_description
1 polymer ?
#
loop_
_entity_poly.entity_id
_entity_poly.type
_entity_poly.pdbx_seq_one_letter_code
_entity_poly.pdbx_strand_id
1 'polypeptide(L)'
;MTRTRFLTVSRRSFVKGATAAAGTALFAPSILRAATKHRRKNMTSADGQKDLQSYMDAVTAMLKLPPSDPRNWYRNGFIHLMDCPHGDWWFTSWHRGYLGYFEETCRELSGNPDFALPYWDWTANPEVLPPLFGTILDPVNSSAYIPDHNRFQDIMQEPIKACWDSLSSAQLQQQNLRGYPDFDALWSDAMASFANQPNARFLTAQNPKLNPATQTAVDIDTIKASLAPTTFANDAGAPGLAFNSPVSSSHQVAPVGFSILEGQPHNRVHMSVGGQSAPYGLMSQNLSPLDPIFFLHHCNIDRLWDVWTRKQQAMGLPVGPTADQKTQYDPEPYLFYVNADDSPVSDKTRAADYLAIGAFDYDYEPGSGDEVIPVATAGRSAPIPALEAAVPASAAVAINKPATAKLTVSQELVDVAAKPSEQSRQFAKVSIAPPMDVGGLNFLVFISPEGTTPDLNPDGPDFAGSFEFFGVRHHHTDTVSFTIPIDKALDRLIDDGRLKAGEPIDFNVVVAQAGKRIEGSMPAEARLTDIQVGSF
;
A
#
# COMPACT_ATOMS: atom_id res chain seq x y z
N MET A 1 64.06 11.34 22.47
CA MET A 1 64.28 10.47 21.29
C MET A 1 63.93 9.03 21.67
N THR A 2 63.45 8.27 20.68
CA THR A 2 63.26 6.79 20.63
C THR A 2 62.11 6.13 21.42
N ARG A 3 60.96 6.04 20.72
CA ARG A 3 60.20 4.84 20.30
C ARG A 3 59.86 3.70 21.30
N THR A 4 58.54 3.56 21.49
CA THR A 4 57.70 2.36 21.27
C THR A 4 57.90 1.10 22.12
N ARG A 5 56.81 0.66 22.79
CA ARG A 5 56.41 -0.76 22.86
C ARG A 5 54.91 -0.89 23.15
N PHE A 6 54.23 -1.60 22.25
CA PHE A 6 52.87 -2.12 22.43
C PHE A 6 52.88 -3.30 23.40
N LEU A 7 51.85 -3.41 24.25
CA LEU A 7 51.50 -4.65 24.94
C LEU A 7 50.00 -4.92 24.73
N THR A 8 49.77 -6.07 24.12
CA THR A 8 48.52 -6.78 23.88
C THR A 8 47.86 -7.21 25.19
N VAL A 9 46.53 -7.16 25.27
CA VAL A 9 45.76 -7.83 26.33
C VAL A 9 44.74 -8.78 25.69
N SER A 10 44.89 -10.05 26.04
CA SER A 10 44.11 -11.19 25.56
C SER A 10 42.74 -11.32 26.24
N ARG A 11 41.78 -11.86 25.48
CA ARG A 11 40.45 -12.29 25.93
C ARG A 11 40.52 -13.44 26.94
N ARG A 12 40.02 -13.24 28.16
CA ARG A 12 39.19 -14.15 28.99
C ARG A 12 39.38 -13.83 30.48
N SER A 13 38.30 -13.39 31.13
CA SER A 13 37.94 -13.78 32.51
C SER A 13 36.50 -13.38 32.77
N PHE A 14 35.69 -14.39 33.09
CA PHE A 14 34.25 -14.35 33.28
C PHE A 14 33.96 -14.55 34.79
N VAL A 15 33.09 -13.69 35.33
CA VAL A 15 32.18 -13.86 36.49
C VAL A 15 32.76 -13.88 37.93
N LYS A 16 32.29 -12.93 38.76
CA LYS A 16 31.42 -13.18 39.95
C LYS A 16 30.99 -11.89 40.69
N GLY A 17 29.68 -11.79 40.96
CA GLY A 17 29.03 -11.05 42.08
C GLY A 17 28.61 -9.60 41.76
N ALA A 18 27.44 -9.07 42.14
CA ALA A 18 26.31 -9.57 42.91
C ALA A 18 25.06 -8.69 42.64
N THR A 19 23.89 -9.34 42.67
CA THR A 19 22.53 -8.92 43.06
C THR A 19 22.07 -7.44 43.07
N ALA A 20 20.85 -7.28 42.50
CA ALA A 20 19.75 -6.36 42.86
C ALA A 20 19.72 -4.94 42.25
N ALA A 21 19.10 -4.84 41.05
CA ALA A 21 18.08 -3.85 40.73
C ALA A 21 17.38 -4.27 39.42
N ALA A 22 16.17 -4.81 39.51
CA ALA A 22 15.27 -4.92 38.37
C ALA A 22 14.72 -3.52 38.10
N GLY A 23 15.35 -2.79 37.18
CA GLY A 23 14.97 -1.44 36.79
C GLY A 23 15.26 -1.24 35.30
N THR A 24 14.19 -1.10 34.52
CA THR A 24 14.10 -0.42 33.20
C THR A 24 15.43 -0.17 32.50
N ALA A 25 15.88 -1.14 31.70
CA ALA A 25 16.87 -0.92 30.68
C ALA A 25 16.19 -0.35 29.42
N LEU A 26 15.90 0.95 29.45
CA LEU A 26 15.79 1.78 28.25
C LEU A 26 17.18 1.82 27.60
N PHE A 27 17.44 0.94 26.65
CA PHE A 27 18.55 1.13 25.72
C PHE A 27 17.99 1.73 24.44
N ALA A 28 18.13 3.05 24.31
CA ALA A 28 18.26 3.68 23.02
C ALA A 28 19.67 3.37 22.49
N PRO A 29 19.83 2.64 21.38
CA PRO A 29 21.10 2.66 20.67
C PRO A 29 21.13 3.95 19.84
N SER A 30 22.14 4.78 20.07
CA SER A 30 22.65 5.68 19.03
C SER A 30 22.91 4.86 17.76
N ILE A 31 22.28 5.28 16.66
CA ILE A 31 22.20 4.58 15.37
C ILE A 31 23.58 4.54 14.71
N LEU A 32 24.32 3.46 14.94
CA LEU A 32 25.19 2.88 13.92
C LEU A 32 24.46 1.63 13.43
N ARG A 33 23.65 1.79 12.37
CA ARG A 33 23.07 0.65 11.65
C ARG A 33 24.28 -0.18 11.20
N ALA A 34 24.33 -1.46 11.58
CA ALA A 34 25.31 -2.38 10.99
C ALA A 34 25.16 -2.26 9.46
N ALA A 35 26.26 -2.34 8.71
CA ALA A 35 26.18 -2.32 7.25
C ALA A 35 25.25 -3.45 6.81
N THR A 36 24.10 -3.10 6.23
CA THR A 36 23.15 -4.07 5.69
C THR A 36 23.80 -4.74 4.49
N LYS A 37 23.52 -6.02 4.29
CA LYS A 37 24.06 -6.74 3.14
C LYS A 37 23.48 -6.24 1.82
N HIS A 38 22.20 -5.87 1.82
CA HIS A 38 21.50 -5.41 0.63
C HIS A 38 21.00 -3.97 0.78
N ARG A 39 20.95 -3.23 -0.33
CA ARG A 39 20.38 -1.89 -0.40
C ARG A 39 19.50 -1.76 -1.63
N ARG A 40 18.21 -1.54 -1.42
CA ARG A 40 17.24 -1.21 -2.46
C ARG A 40 17.45 0.24 -2.89
N LYS A 41 17.83 0.45 -4.15
CA LYS A 41 18.14 1.80 -4.68
C LYS A 41 16.97 2.36 -5.47
N ASN A 42 16.95 3.68 -5.66
CA ASN A 42 15.97 4.30 -6.54
C ASN A 42 16.20 3.75 -7.94
N MET A 43 15.14 3.30 -8.62
CA MET A 43 15.26 2.75 -9.96
C MET A 43 15.87 3.74 -10.96
N THR A 44 15.81 5.05 -10.72
CA THR A 44 16.42 6.10 -11.56
C THR A 44 17.93 6.28 -11.33
N SER A 45 18.47 5.78 -10.21
CA SER A 45 19.90 5.90 -9.90
C SER A 45 20.74 5.01 -10.82
N ALA A 46 22.03 5.33 -10.98
CA ALA A 46 22.93 4.53 -11.80
C ALA A 46 23.07 3.07 -11.29
N ASP A 47 23.04 2.86 -9.98
CA ASP A 47 23.09 1.51 -9.40
C ASP A 47 21.73 0.82 -9.44
N GLY A 48 20.62 1.55 -9.27
CA GLY A 48 19.28 1.01 -9.46
C GLY A 48 19.02 0.54 -10.90
N GLN A 49 19.60 1.21 -11.90
CA GLN A 49 19.55 0.75 -13.30
C GLN A 49 20.32 -0.56 -13.52
N LYS A 50 21.39 -0.83 -12.76
CA LYS A 50 22.08 -2.14 -12.79
C LYS A 50 21.22 -3.23 -12.14
N ASP A 51 20.56 -2.91 -11.03
CA ASP A 51 19.64 -3.84 -10.38
C ASP A 51 18.43 -4.14 -11.29
N LEU A 52 17.91 -3.15 -12.03
CA LEU A 52 16.87 -3.39 -13.05
C LEU A 52 17.32 -4.41 -14.11
N GLN A 53 18.58 -4.41 -14.52
CA GLN A 53 19.09 -5.44 -15.43
C GLN A 53 19.03 -6.84 -14.79
N SER A 54 19.47 -6.98 -13.54
CA SER A 54 19.36 -8.26 -12.83
C SER A 54 17.90 -8.67 -12.62
N TYR A 55 17.01 -7.70 -12.41
CA TYR A 55 15.58 -7.95 -12.32
C TYR A 55 15.02 -8.48 -13.65
N MET A 56 15.40 -7.90 -14.79
CA MET A 56 15.06 -8.42 -16.11
C MET A 56 15.53 -9.86 -16.32
N ASP A 57 16.74 -10.18 -15.88
CA ASP A 57 17.30 -11.52 -16.00
C ASP A 57 16.50 -12.52 -15.14
N ALA A 58 16.15 -12.15 -13.91
CA ALA A 58 15.30 -12.95 -13.03
C ALA A 58 13.89 -13.18 -13.60
N VAL A 59 13.20 -12.14 -14.07
CA VAL A 59 11.87 -12.26 -14.69
C VAL A 59 11.93 -13.15 -15.93
N THR A 60 12.96 -12.98 -16.76
CA THR A 60 13.20 -13.85 -17.93
C THR A 60 13.36 -15.31 -17.53
N ALA A 61 14.06 -15.60 -16.44
CA ALA A 61 14.22 -16.96 -15.92
C ALA A 61 12.89 -17.50 -15.36
N MET A 62 12.16 -16.73 -14.56
CA MET A 62 10.86 -17.12 -13.99
C MET A 62 9.81 -17.44 -15.07
N LEU A 63 9.79 -16.70 -16.17
CA LEU A 63 8.89 -16.94 -17.31
C LEU A 63 9.21 -18.24 -18.06
N LYS A 64 10.43 -18.77 -17.94
CA LYS A 64 10.87 -20.02 -18.57
C LYS A 64 10.70 -21.25 -17.67
N LEU A 65 10.47 -21.06 -16.38
CA LEU A 65 10.24 -22.17 -15.45
C LEU A 65 8.95 -22.92 -15.82
N PRO A 66 8.87 -24.24 -15.57
CA PRO A 66 7.63 -24.99 -15.71
C PRO A 66 6.50 -24.32 -14.91
N PRO A 67 5.25 -24.28 -15.41
CA PRO A 67 4.10 -23.75 -14.66
C PRO A 67 3.86 -24.40 -13.29
N SER A 68 4.37 -25.61 -13.07
CA SER A 68 4.32 -26.33 -11.80
C SER A 68 5.40 -25.92 -10.79
N ASP A 69 6.48 -25.26 -11.22
CA ASP A 69 7.52 -24.75 -10.33
C ASP A 69 6.94 -23.54 -9.57
N PRO A 70 6.95 -23.54 -8.22
CA PRO A 70 6.31 -22.49 -7.44
C PRO A 70 6.97 -21.10 -7.60
N ARG A 71 8.18 -21.03 -8.17
CA ARG A 71 8.89 -19.78 -8.49
C ARG A 71 8.55 -19.24 -9.89
N ASN A 72 7.76 -19.97 -10.69
CA ASN A 72 7.30 -19.50 -12.00
C ASN A 72 6.62 -18.11 -11.88
N TRP A 73 6.78 -17.28 -12.91
CA TRP A 73 6.23 -15.91 -12.92
C TRP A 73 4.75 -15.85 -12.55
N TYR A 74 3.94 -16.75 -13.13
CA TYR A 74 2.51 -16.79 -12.88
C TYR A 74 2.18 -17.30 -11.49
N ARG A 75 2.98 -18.24 -10.95
CA ARG A 75 2.84 -18.72 -9.57
C ARG A 75 3.03 -17.62 -8.54
N ASN A 76 3.95 -16.69 -8.78
CA ASN A 76 4.11 -15.51 -7.94
C ASN A 76 2.85 -14.64 -7.91
N GLY A 77 2.17 -14.45 -9.05
CA GLY A 77 0.88 -13.75 -9.08
C GLY A 77 -0.22 -14.44 -8.27
N PHE A 78 -0.22 -15.78 -8.24
CA PHE A 78 -1.18 -16.54 -7.43
C PHE A 78 -0.95 -16.43 -5.92
N ILE A 79 0.27 -16.17 -5.45
CA ILE A 79 0.51 -15.88 -4.02
C ILE A 79 -0.29 -14.65 -3.60
N HIS A 80 -0.26 -13.60 -4.41
CA HIS A 80 -1.04 -12.39 -4.16
C HIS A 80 -2.56 -12.62 -4.25
N LEU A 81 -3.02 -13.35 -5.28
CA LEU A 81 -4.44 -13.68 -5.41
C LEU A 81 -4.97 -14.46 -4.19
N MET A 82 -4.20 -15.42 -3.68
CA MET A 82 -4.63 -16.32 -2.61
C MET A 82 -4.45 -15.75 -1.19
N ASP A 83 -3.53 -14.82 -0.97
CA ASP A 83 -3.05 -14.52 0.38
C ASP A 83 -2.89 -13.03 0.69
N CYS A 84 -2.95 -12.14 -0.30
CA CYS A 84 -2.67 -10.72 -0.08
C CYS A 84 -3.76 -10.01 0.75
N PRO A 85 -3.42 -9.37 1.89
CA PRO A 85 -4.32 -8.47 2.60
C PRO A 85 -4.53 -7.16 1.86
N HIS A 86 -5.75 -6.63 1.93
CA HIS A 86 -6.10 -5.30 1.48
C HIS A 86 -7.07 -4.65 2.45
N GLY A 87 -6.89 -3.36 2.70
CA GLY A 87 -7.67 -2.56 3.62
C GLY A 87 -7.66 -3.11 5.04
N ASP A 88 -6.49 -3.56 5.48
CA ASP A 88 -6.24 -4.04 6.83
C ASP A 88 -4.81 -3.73 7.32
N TRP A 89 -4.62 -3.84 8.63
CA TRP A 89 -3.35 -3.53 9.29
C TRP A 89 -2.16 -4.46 8.99
N TRP A 90 -2.37 -5.62 8.36
CA TRP A 90 -1.33 -6.56 7.95
C TRP A 90 -0.81 -6.29 6.53
N PHE A 91 -1.43 -5.37 5.79
CA PHE A 91 -1.02 -4.93 4.46
C PHE A 91 0.50 -4.75 4.32
N THR A 92 1.11 -3.95 5.20
CA THR A 92 2.55 -3.63 5.09
C THR A 92 3.46 -4.82 5.44
N SER A 93 3.16 -5.59 6.49
CA SER A 93 3.97 -6.74 6.91
C SER A 93 3.91 -7.88 5.91
N TRP A 94 2.73 -8.16 5.35
CA TRP A 94 2.58 -9.19 4.32
C TRP A 94 3.34 -8.81 3.05
N HIS A 95 3.21 -7.57 2.56
CA HIS A 95 3.97 -7.16 1.38
C HIS A 95 5.48 -7.16 1.61
N ARG A 96 5.97 -6.85 2.82
CA ARG A 96 7.39 -6.99 3.16
C ARG A 96 7.87 -8.44 3.03
N GLY A 97 7.11 -9.40 3.59
CA GLY A 97 7.40 -10.83 3.45
C GLY A 97 7.44 -11.24 1.98
N TYR A 98 6.39 -10.89 1.23
CA TYR A 98 6.27 -11.21 -0.19
C TYR A 98 7.44 -10.67 -1.02
N LEU A 99 7.81 -9.39 -0.83
CA LEU A 99 8.96 -8.77 -1.50
C LEU A 99 10.28 -9.45 -1.13
N GLY A 100 10.46 -9.85 0.13
CA GLY A 100 11.70 -10.48 0.60
C GLY A 100 11.97 -11.82 -0.07
N TYR A 101 10.99 -12.73 -0.06
CA TYR A 101 11.13 -14.04 -0.71
C TYR A 101 11.21 -13.94 -2.24
N PHE A 102 10.46 -13.01 -2.83
CA PHE A 102 10.57 -12.72 -4.25
C PHE A 102 11.98 -12.22 -4.61
N GLU A 103 12.56 -11.32 -3.80
CA GLU A 103 13.91 -10.79 -3.99
C GLU A 103 14.98 -11.88 -3.83
N GLU A 104 14.84 -12.80 -2.89
CA GLU A 104 15.72 -13.98 -2.77
C GLU A 104 15.64 -14.86 -4.02
N THR A 105 14.45 -15.10 -4.54
CA THR A 105 14.25 -15.84 -5.79
C THR A 105 14.88 -15.10 -6.97
N CYS A 106 14.79 -13.78 -7.02
CA CYS A 106 15.47 -12.98 -8.04
C CYS A 106 16.99 -13.08 -7.95
N ARG A 107 17.59 -13.08 -6.74
CA ARG A 107 19.04 -13.28 -6.57
C ARG A 107 19.49 -14.61 -7.15
N GLU A 108 18.78 -15.68 -6.82
CA GLU A 108 19.07 -17.03 -7.30
C GLU A 108 18.95 -17.11 -8.83
N LEU A 109 17.82 -16.68 -9.38
CA LEU A 109 17.51 -16.85 -10.81
C LEU A 109 18.22 -15.86 -11.75
N SER A 110 18.62 -14.68 -11.26
CA SER A 110 19.49 -13.76 -12.01
C SER A 110 20.96 -14.17 -11.94
N GLY A 111 21.34 -15.01 -10.97
CA GLY A 111 22.75 -15.31 -10.67
C GLY A 111 23.50 -14.13 -10.04
N ASN A 112 22.81 -13.09 -9.58
CA ASN A 112 23.40 -11.94 -8.92
C ASN A 112 23.11 -11.99 -7.40
N PRO A 113 24.07 -12.47 -6.57
CA PRO A 113 23.86 -12.58 -5.13
C PRO A 113 23.75 -11.22 -4.43
N ASP A 114 24.19 -10.13 -5.07
CA ASP A 114 24.15 -8.77 -4.53
C ASP A 114 22.88 -8.02 -4.93
N PHE A 115 22.01 -8.64 -5.74
CA PHE A 115 20.75 -8.03 -6.19
C PHE A 115 19.89 -7.57 -5.00
N ALA A 116 19.30 -6.40 -5.18
CA ALA A 116 18.23 -5.88 -4.35
C ALA A 116 17.19 -5.23 -5.29
N LEU A 117 15.91 -5.42 -5.00
CA LEU A 117 14.84 -4.82 -5.79
C LEU A 117 14.99 -3.30 -5.79
N PRO A 118 14.99 -2.64 -6.96
CA PRO A 118 14.92 -1.20 -6.99
C PRO A 118 13.50 -0.73 -6.59
N TYR A 119 13.39 0.48 -6.06
CA TYR A 119 12.08 1.09 -5.77
C TYR A 119 11.75 2.18 -6.79
N TRP A 120 10.46 2.29 -7.13
CA TRP A 120 9.93 3.36 -7.97
C TRP A 120 9.45 4.53 -7.12
N ASP A 121 10.28 5.57 -7.01
CA ASP A 121 9.92 6.84 -6.38
C ASP A 121 9.01 7.65 -7.30
N TRP A 122 7.74 7.26 -7.34
CA TRP A 122 6.71 7.91 -8.14
C TRP A 122 6.43 9.35 -7.68
N THR A 123 6.90 9.79 -6.50
CA THR A 123 6.71 11.17 -6.03
C THR A 123 7.71 12.08 -6.73
N ALA A 124 8.94 11.62 -6.86
CA ALA A 124 9.97 12.30 -7.63
C ALA A 124 9.72 12.18 -9.15
N ASN A 125 9.21 11.04 -9.61
CA ASN A 125 8.99 10.76 -11.03
C ASN A 125 7.62 10.10 -11.26
N PRO A 126 6.53 10.87 -11.39
CA PRO A 126 5.15 10.35 -11.48
C PRO A 126 4.81 9.82 -12.88
N GLU A 127 5.65 8.94 -13.41
CA GLU A 127 5.50 8.29 -14.70
C GLU A 127 6.20 6.92 -14.72
N VAL A 128 5.73 6.03 -15.58
CA VAL A 128 6.39 4.76 -15.88
C VAL A 128 7.64 5.05 -16.71
N LEU A 129 8.79 4.59 -16.22
CA LEU A 129 10.08 4.95 -16.80
C LEU A 129 10.45 4.11 -18.04
N PRO A 130 11.31 4.63 -18.95
CA PRO A 130 11.68 3.96 -20.20
C PRO A 130 12.13 2.49 -20.09
N PRO A 131 12.91 2.06 -19.06
CA PRO A 131 13.32 0.65 -18.94
C PRO A 131 12.15 -0.34 -18.76
N LEU A 132 10.96 0.16 -18.40
CA LEU A 132 9.75 -0.64 -18.21
C LEU A 132 8.94 -0.80 -19.50
N PHE A 133 9.39 -0.23 -20.62
CA PHE A 133 8.76 -0.35 -21.94
C PHE A 133 9.69 -1.06 -22.93
N GLY A 134 9.13 -1.92 -23.78
CA GLY A 134 9.88 -2.59 -24.84
C GLY A 134 10.96 -3.58 -24.36
N THR A 135 10.98 -3.90 -23.07
CA THR A 135 11.87 -4.90 -22.45
C THR A 135 11.04 -6.08 -21.92
N ILE A 136 11.69 -7.05 -21.26
CA ILE A 136 10.96 -8.11 -20.56
C ILE A 136 10.10 -7.57 -19.41
N LEU A 137 10.34 -6.35 -18.91
CA LEU A 137 9.49 -5.71 -17.89
C LEU A 137 8.22 -5.09 -18.47
N ASP A 138 8.06 -5.13 -19.79
CA ASP A 138 6.85 -4.71 -20.49
C ASP A 138 5.99 -5.94 -20.83
N PRO A 139 4.93 -6.23 -20.04
CA PRO A 139 4.08 -7.38 -20.30
C PRO A 139 3.28 -7.21 -21.59
N VAL A 140 3.15 -6.01 -22.15
CA VAL A 140 2.31 -5.74 -23.34
C VAL A 140 2.95 -6.24 -24.63
N ASN A 141 4.28 -6.12 -24.76
CA ASN A 141 4.97 -6.29 -26.03
C ASN A 141 5.92 -7.51 -26.08
N SER A 142 6.10 -8.21 -24.96
CA SER A 142 7.05 -9.33 -24.88
C SER A 142 6.38 -10.68 -25.16
N SER A 143 6.87 -11.42 -26.16
CA SER A 143 6.37 -12.76 -26.50
C SER A 143 6.62 -13.83 -25.43
N ALA A 144 7.36 -13.51 -24.37
CA ALA A 144 7.59 -14.41 -23.25
C ALA A 144 6.37 -14.57 -22.33
N TYR A 145 5.42 -13.62 -22.36
CA TYR A 145 4.20 -13.68 -21.57
C TYR A 145 3.11 -14.48 -22.30
N ILE A 146 2.27 -15.16 -21.52
CA ILE A 146 1.02 -15.76 -21.97
C ILE A 146 0.14 -14.67 -22.61
N PRO A 147 -0.27 -14.83 -23.88
CA PRO A 147 -0.84 -13.73 -24.66
C PRO A 147 -2.30 -13.43 -24.32
N ASP A 148 -3.08 -14.45 -23.95
CA ASP A 148 -4.52 -14.36 -23.82
C ASP A 148 -5.11 -15.37 -22.83
N HIS A 149 -6.38 -15.16 -22.49
CA HIS A 149 -7.12 -15.98 -21.54
C HIS A 149 -7.19 -17.47 -21.94
N ASN A 150 -7.28 -17.79 -23.24
CA ASN A 150 -7.35 -19.19 -23.66
C ASN A 150 -6.03 -19.89 -23.36
N ARG A 151 -4.90 -19.25 -23.71
CA ARG A 151 -3.58 -19.78 -23.41
C ARG A 151 -3.29 -19.79 -21.91
N PHE A 152 -3.78 -18.80 -21.17
CA PHE A 152 -3.69 -18.78 -19.71
C PHE A 152 -4.41 -19.98 -19.10
N GLN A 153 -5.62 -20.28 -19.57
CA GLN A 153 -6.36 -21.46 -19.15
C GLN A 153 -5.62 -22.76 -19.48
N ASP A 154 -5.21 -22.93 -20.74
CA ASP A 154 -4.54 -24.14 -21.22
C ASP A 154 -3.24 -24.44 -20.45
N ILE A 155 -2.51 -23.41 -20.04
CA ILE A 155 -1.19 -23.53 -19.43
C ILE A 155 -1.27 -23.59 -17.90
N MET A 156 -2.13 -22.78 -17.28
CA MET A 156 -2.09 -22.55 -15.83
C MET A 156 -3.16 -23.28 -15.04
N GLN A 157 -4.29 -23.68 -15.65
CA GLN A 157 -5.40 -24.25 -14.87
C GLN A 157 -4.99 -25.53 -14.13
N GLU A 158 -4.39 -26.50 -14.83
CA GLU A 158 -3.97 -27.76 -14.21
C GLU A 158 -2.86 -27.56 -13.15
N PRO A 159 -1.77 -26.81 -13.40
CA PRO A 159 -0.75 -26.54 -12.39
C PRO A 159 -1.28 -25.85 -11.12
N ILE A 160 -2.22 -24.90 -11.26
CA ILE A 160 -2.82 -24.23 -10.11
C ILE A 160 -3.81 -25.17 -9.40
N LYS A 161 -4.55 -26.00 -10.15
CA LYS A 161 -5.39 -27.04 -9.54
C LYS A 161 -4.55 -28.02 -8.72
N ALA A 162 -3.40 -28.46 -9.23
CA ALA A 162 -2.49 -29.33 -8.49
C ALA A 162 -1.97 -28.64 -7.21
N CYS A 163 -1.70 -27.32 -7.27
CA CYS A 163 -1.38 -26.54 -6.07
C CYS A 163 -2.53 -26.54 -5.06
N TRP A 164 -3.74 -26.25 -5.52
CA TRP A 164 -4.93 -26.22 -4.68
C TRP A 164 -5.16 -27.55 -3.97
N ASP A 165 -5.05 -28.66 -4.70
CA ASP A 165 -5.22 -30.01 -4.18
C ASP A 165 -4.13 -30.39 -3.16
N SER A 166 -3.01 -29.66 -3.13
CA SER A 166 -1.91 -29.83 -2.17
C SER A 166 -1.98 -28.93 -0.93
N LEU A 167 -2.93 -27.99 -0.88
CA LEU A 167 -3.06 -27.06 0.24
C LEU A 167 -3.33 -27.79 1.55
N SER A 168 -2.66 -27.34 2.61
CA SER A 168 -2.91 -27.82 3.97
C SER A 168 -4.31 -27.41 4.46
N SER A 169 -4.80 -28.07 5.50
CA SER A 169 -6.09 -27.70 6.11
C SER A 169 -6.12 -26.25 6.62
N ALA A 170 -4.99 -25.71 7.08
CA ALA A 170 -4.88 -24.32 7.51
C ALA A 170 -4.98 -23.34 6.33
N GLN A 171 -4.30 -23.63 5.22
CA GLN A 171 -4.41 -22.84 3.99
C GLN A 171 -5.84 -22.89 3.42
N LEU A 172 -6.47 -24.07 3.39
CA LEU A 172 -7.87 -24.20 2.95
C LEU A 172 -8.83 -23.42 3.86
N GLN A 173 -8.56 -23.33 5.16
CA GLN A 173 -9.33 -22.47 6.06
C GLN A 173 -9.18 -20.98 5.72
N GLN A 174 -7.96 -20.53 5.41
CA GLN A 174 -7.71 -19.17 4.94
C GLN A 174 -8.42 -18.87 3.62
N GLN A 175 -8.37 -19.80 2.66
CA GLN A 175 -9.10 -19.65 1.39
C GLN A 175 -10.61 -19.55 1.61
N ASN A 176 -11.18 -20.31 2.54
CA ASN A 176 -12.59 -20.17 2.92
C ASN A 176 -12.92 -18.78 3.49
N LEU A 177 -12.07 -18.23 4.37
CA LEU A 177 -12.25 -16.86 4.91
C LEU A 177 -12.21 -15.80 3.81
N ARG A 178 -11.36 -16.02 2.81
CA ARG A 178 -11.19 -15.15 1.63
C ARG A 178 -12.37 -15.19 0.66
N GLY A 179 -13.23 -16.21 0.76
CA GLY A 179 -14.36 -16.41 -0.15
C GLY A 179 -14.09 -17.42 -1.27
N TYR A 180 -13.06 -18.26 -1.15
CA TYR A 180 -12.75 -19.36 -2.05
C TYR A 180 -13.06 -20.71 -1.38
N PRO A 181 -14.33 -21.17 -1.41
CA PRO A 181 -14.71 -22.46 -0.82
C PRO A 181 -14.17 -23.66 -1.60
N ASP A 182 -13.86 -23.47 -2.88
CA ASP A 182 -13.35 -24.50 -3.79
C ASP A 182 -12.45 -23.87 -4.87
N PHE A 183 -11.82 -24.74 -5.67
CA PHE A 183 -10.93 -24.32 -6.75
C PHE A 183 -11.66 -23.52 -7.84
N ASP A 184 -12.93 -23.82 -8.11
CA ASP A 184 -13.68 -23.18 -9.19
C ASP A 184 -13.94 -21.70 -8.86
N ALA A 185 -14.21 -21.38 -7.59
CA ALA A 185 -14.30 -20.01 -7.10
C ALA A 185 -13.00 -19.23 -7.28
N LEU A 186 -11.87 -19.78 -6.82
CA LEU A 186 -10.53 -19.20 -7.02
C LEU A 186 -10.22 -19.01 -8.52
N TRP A 187 -10.48 -20.04 -9.33
CA TRP A 187 -10.14 -20.03 -10.74
C TRP A 187 -10.98 -19.03 -11.53
N SER A 188 -12.27 -18.88 -11.20
CA SER A 188 -13.15 -17.85 -11.75
C SER A 188 -12.60 -16.44 -11.50
N ASP A 189 -12.02 -16.20 -10.33
CA ASP A 189 -11.38 -14.92 -10.00
C ASP A 189 -10.03 -14.73 -10.68
N ALA A 190 -9.23 -15.79 -10.80
CA ALA A 190 -7.99 -15.75 -11.56
C ALA A 190 -8.26 -15.37 -13.03
N MET A 191 -9.26 -16.00 -13.66
CA MET A 191 -9.67 -15.70 -15.02
C MET A 191 -10.25 -14.29 -15.17
N ALA A 192 -10.91 -13.76 -14.15
CA ALA A 192 -11.41 -12.37 -14.17
C ALA A 192 -10.30 -11.33 -13.93
N SER A 193 -9.25 -11.71 -13.21
CA SER A 193 -8.11 -10.84 -12.87
C SER A 193 -7.02 -10.83 -13.94
N PHE A 194 -6.98 -11.85 -14.80
CA PHE A 194 -6.01 -11.90 -15.90
C PHE A 194 -6.36 -10.88 -16.98
N ALA A 195 -5.34 -10.28 -17.59
CA ALA A 195 -5.51 -9.35 -18.70
C ALA A 195 -4.83 -9.91 -19.95
N ASN A 196 -5.53 -9.87 -21.09
CA ASN A 196 -4.90 -10.15 -22.38
C ASN A 196 -3.76 -9.18 -22.61
N GLN A 197 -2.68 -9.66 -23.22
CA GLN A 197 -1.43 -8.93 -23.38
C GLN A 197 -1.58 -7.50 -23.92
N PRO A 198 -2.37 -7.23 -24.98
CA PRO A 198 -2.52 -5.86 -25.50
C PRO A 198 -3.09 -4.86 -24.48
N ASN A 199 -3.72 -5.35 -23.41
CA ASN A 199 -4.30 -4.56 -22.33
C ASN A 199 -3.56 -4.77 -21.00
N ALA A 200 -2.45 -5.52 -20.95
CA ALA A 200 -1.79 -5.90 -19.70
C ALA A 200 -1.36 -4.68 -18.87
N ARG A 201 -1.00 -3.58 -19.54
CA ARG A 201 -0.72 -2.27 -18.95
C ARG A 201 -1.39 -1.16 -19.75
N PHE A 202 -2.01 -0.21 -19.05
CA PHE A 202 -2.70 0.91 -19.67
C PHE A 202 -1.74 2.02 -20.11
N LEU A 203 -0.73 2.32 -19.29
CA LEU A 203 0.29 3.31 -19.61
C LEU A 203 1.25 2.77 -20.66
N THR A 204 1.64 3.62 -21.61
CA THR A 204 2.48 3.27 -22.77
C THR A 204 3.70 4.18 -22.84
N ALA A 205 4.71 3.83 -23.64
CA ALA A 205 5.85 4.70 -23.86
C ALA A 205 5.46 6.08 -24.43
N GLN A 206 4.35 6.18 -25.16
CA GLN A 206 3.83 7.45 -25.70
C GLN A 206 2.97 8.22 -24.68
N ASN A 207 2.41 7.53 -23.69
CA ASN A 207 1.66 8.14 -22.59
C ASN A 207 2.05 7.49 -21.25
N PRO A 208 3.27 7.80 -20.73
CA PRO A 208 3.82 7.09 -19.57
C PRO A 208 3.38 7.69 -18.24
N LYS A 209 2.80 8.89 -18.25
CA LYS A 209 2.51 9.67 -17.04
C LYS A 209 1.33 9.09 -16.27
N LEU A 210 1.45 9.10 -14.95
CA LEU A 210 0.31 8.88 -14.07
C LEU A 210 -0.77 9.92 -14.37
N ASN A 211 -2.05 9.56 -14.27
CA ASN A 211 -3.14 10.52 -14.49
C ASN A 211 -3.13 11.64 -13.43
N PRO A 212 -3.74 12.82 -13.69
CA PRO A 212 -3.67 13.97 -12.76
C PRO A 212 -4.10 13.65 -11.33
N ALA A 213 -5.21 12.93 -11.14
CA ALA A 213 -5.68 12.55 -9.80
C ALA A 213 -4.68 11.64 -9.06
N THR A 214 -3.96 10.79 -9.79
CA THR A 214 -2.88 9.97 -9.24
C THR A 214 -1.66 10.81 -8.94
N GLN A 215 -1.30 11.79 -9.79
CA GLN A 215 -0.22 12.74 -9.50
C GLN A 215 -0.43 13.49 -8.19
N THR A 216 -1.67 13.90 -7.88
CA THR A 216 -2.02 14.46 -6.57
C THR A 216 -1.89 13.43 -5.44
N ALA A 217 -2.38 12.21 -5.65
CA ALA A 217 -2.25 11.13 -4.67
C ALA A 217 -0.78 10.75 -4.38
N VAL A 218 0.12 11.00 -5.35
CA VAL A 218 1.54 10.69 -5.24
C VAL A 218 2.42 11.89 -4.89
N ASP A 219 1.84 13.06 -4.71
CA ASP A 219 2.60 14.27 -4.38
C ASP A 219 3.17 14.24 -2.96
N ILE A 220 4.14 15.11 -2.72
CA ILE A 220 4.89 15.09 -1.46
C ILE A 220 4.05 15.44 -0.23
N ASP A 221 2.99 16.25 -0.37
CA ASP A 221 2.11 16.55 0.77
C ASP A 221 1.26 15.36 1.14
N THR A 222 0.76 14.61 0.16
CA THR A 222 0.04 13.35 0.40
C THR A 222 0.96 12.32 1.07
N ILE A 223 2.23 12.23 0.63
CA ILE A 223 3.25 11.41 1.30
C ILE A 223 3.49 11.85 2.73
N LYS A 224 3.66 13.15 2.98
CA LYS A 224 3.85 13.67 4.33
C LYS A 224 2.63 13.38 5.21
N ALA A 225 1.42 13.50 4.67
CA ALA A 225 0.19 13.18 5.37
C ALA A 225 0.09 11.68 5.70
N SER A 226 0.50 10.78 4.82
CA SER A 226 0.53 9.33 5.09
C SER A 226 1.57 8.93 6.13
N LEU A 227 2.70 9.66 6.18
CA LEU A 227 3.77 9.45 7.16
C LEU A 227 3.53 10.17 8.50
N ALA A 228 2.54 11.05 8.58
CA ALA A 228 2.29 11.88 9.75
C ALA A 228 1.73 11.14 10.99
N PRO A 229 0.83 10.14 10.87
CA PRO A 229 0.26 9.45 12.01
C PRO A 229 1.33 8.87 12.93
N THR A 230 1.08 8.86 14.23
CA THR A 230 2.00 8.26 15.23
C THR A 230 1.51 6.92 15.76
N THR A 231 0.26 6.57 15.47
CA THR A 231 -0.36 5.29 15.79
C THR A 231 -0.18 4.31 14.62
N PHE A 232 0.10 3.04 14.95
CA PHE A 232 0.31 1.99 13.95
C PHE A 232 -0.98 1.63 13.20
N ALA A 233 -2.05 1.30 13.93
CA ALA A 233 -3.38 0.97 13.39
C ALA A 233 -4.46 1.30 14.43
N ASN A 234 -5.65 1.66 13.96
CA ASN A 234 -6.86 1.89 14.77
C ASN A 234 -7.93 0.86 14.41
N ASP A 235 -8.90 0.62 15.29
CA ASP A 235 -10.06 -0.20 14.96
C ASP A 235 -10.88 0.42 13.81
N ALA A 236 -11.58 -0.41 13.05
CA ALA A 236 -12.47 0.07 11.99
C ALA A 236 -13.53 1.03 12.57
N GLY A 237 -13.66 2.22 11.97
CA GLY A 237 -14.57 3.27 12.44
C GLY A 237 -14.14 4.01 13.72
N ALA A 238 -13.07 3.57 14.40
CA ALA A 238 -12.47 4.35 15.47
C ALA A 238 -11.92 5.66 14.90
N PRO A 239 -12.01 6.75 15.66
CA PRO A 239 -11.65 8.04 15.12
C PRO A 239 -10.12 8.25 15.16
N GLY A 240 -9.67 9.38 14.64
CA GLY A 240 -8.24 9.64 14.40
C GLY A 240 -7.64 8.87 13.23
N LEU A 241 -6.34 9.11 13.01
CA LEU A 241 -5.52 8.53 11.95
C LEU A 241 -4.56 7.45 12.47
N ALA A 242 -4.26 6.51 11.59
CA ALA A 242 -3.18 5.55 11.78
C ALA A 242 -2.37 5.40 10.50
N PHE A 243 -1.14 4.90 10.65
CA PHE A 243 -0.23 4.68 9.53
C PHE A 243 -0.70 3.55 8.61
N ASN A 244 -1.08 2.41 9.21
CA ASN A 244 -1.70 1.29 8.50
C ASN A 244 -3.22 1.41 8.46
N SER A 245 -3.81 0.61 7.59
CA SER A 245 -5.26 0.41 7.50
C SER A 245 -5.83 -0.23 8.78
N PRO A 246 -7.15 -0.20 9.00
CA PRO A 246 -7.72 -0.55 10.29
C PRO A 246 -7.53 -2.01 10.71
N VAL A 247 -7.67 -2.26 12.01
CA VAL A 247 -7.66 -3.61 12.59
C VAL A 247 -8.78 -4.45 11.98
N SER A 248 -8.46 -5.63 11.49
CA SER A 248 -9.39 -6.64 10.99
C SER A 248 -9.21 -7.97 11.73
N SER A 249 -10.19 -8.87 11.64
CA SER A 249 -10.16 -10.17 12.35
C SER A 249 -9.15 -11.17 11.77
N SER A 250 -8.77 -11.02 10.51
CA SER A 250 -7.72 -11.79 9.83
C SER A 250 -7.30 -11.06 8.54
N HIS A 251 -6.07 -11.29 8.07
CA HIS A 251 -5.58 -10.73 6.79
C HIS A 251 -6.27 -11.33 5.55
N GLN A 252 -7.12 -12.34 5.76
CA GLN A 252 -7.88 -13.03 4.70
C GLN A 252 -9.29 -12.49 4.50
N VAL A 253 -9.79 -11.64 5.41
CA VAL A 253 -11.16 -11.12 5.29
C VAL A 253 -11.22 -9.97 4.29
N ALA A 254 -12.42 -9.64 3.84
CA ALA A 254 -12.63 -8.50 2.96
C ALA A 254 -12.14 -7.19 3.62
N PRO A 255 -11.66 -6.22 2.82
CA PRO A 255 -11.21 -4.93 3.32
C PRO A 255 -12.20 -4.26 4.29
N VAL A 256 -11.71 -3.80 5.44
CA VAL A 256 -12.52 -3.06 6.43
C VAL A 256 -12.33 -1.55 6.32
N GLY A 257 -11.21 -1.11 5.74
CA GLY A 257 -10.97 0.29 5.44
C GLY A 257 -9.54 0.55 4.96
N PHE A 258 -9.28 1.72 4.42
CA PHE A 258 -7.99 2.09 3.86
C PHE A 258 -7.41 3.31 4.60
N SER A 259 -6.17 3.16 5.06
CA SER A 259 -5.31 4.26 5.46
C SER A 259 -4.98 5.17 4.28
N ILE A 260 -4.39 6.34 4.57
CA ILE A 260 -3.86 7.21 3.51
C ILE A 260 -2.84 6.43 2.67
N LEU A 261 -1.89 5.72 3.30
CA LEU A 261 -0.84 4.99 2.58
C LEU A 261 -1.41 3.98 1.57
N GLU A 262 -2.39 3.18 1.99
CA GLU A 262 -2.93 2.12 1.14
C GLU A 262 -3.94 2.64 0.11
N GLY A 263 -4.79 3.60 0.48
CA GLY A 263 -5.79 4.17 -0.43
C GLY A 263 -5.18 5.13 -1.45
N GLN A 264 -4.40 6.11 -0.98
CA GLN A 264 -3.77 7.16 -1.77
C GLN A 264 -2.40 7.49 -1.19
N PRO A 265 -1.37 6.73 -1.59
CA PRO A 265 -1.05 6.49 -3.00
C PRO A 265 -1.31 5.10 -3.59
N HIS A 266 -1.34 4.02 -2.80
CA HIS A 266 -1.14 2.67 -3.34
C HIS A 266 -2.22 2.26 -4.37
N ASN A 267 -3.50 2.29 -4.00
CA ASN A 267 -4.58 1.91 -4.94
C ASN A 267 -4.55 2.79 -6.20
N ARG A 268 -4.20 4.08 -6.06
CA ARG A 268 -4.11 5.05 -7.15
C ARG A 268 -3.07 4.70 -8.20
N VAL A 269 -1.88 4.30 -7.76
CA VAL A 269 -0.83 3.87 -8.70
C VAL A 269 -1.27 2.60 -9.41
N HIS A 270 -1.85 1.64 -8.69
CA HIS A 270 -2.41 0.41 -9.26
C HIS A 270 -3.40 0.70 -10.40
N MET A 271 -4.41 1.54 -10.14
CA MET A 271 -5.44 1.85 -11.14
C MET A 271 -4.96 2.78 -12.25
N SER A 272 -4.00 3.68 -11.99
CA SER A 272 -3.42 4.50 -13.04
C SER A 272 -2.58 3.67 -14.03
N VAL A 273 -1.88 2.65 -13.54
CA VAL A 273 -1.05 1.77 -14.39
C VAL A 273 -1.90 0.71 -15.08
N GLY A 274 -2.89 0.14 -14.38
CA GLY A 274 -3.80 -0.90 -14.89
C GLY A 274 -4.99 -0.37 -15.70
N GLY A 275 -5.28 0.93 -15.62
CA GLY A 275 -6.43 1.56 -16.29
C GLY A 275 -7.70 1.55 -15.43
N GLN A 276 -8.49 2.62 -15.56
CA GLN A 276 -9.72 2.86 -14.78
C GLN A 276 -11.00 2.49 -15.53
N SER A 277 -10.88 1.95 -16.75
CA SER A 277 -12.02 1.53 -17.56
C SER A 277 -11.72 0.24 -18.29
N ALA A 278 -12.73 -0.63 -18.41
CA ALA A 278 -12.59 -1.89 -19.15
C ALA A 278 -12.19 -1.67 -20.64
N PRO A 279 -11.34 -2.54 -21.21
CA PRO A 279 -10.69 -3.68 -20.56
C PRO A 279 -9.62 -3.24 -19.56
N TYR A 280 -9.65 -3.85 -18.37
CA TYR A 280 -8.72 -3.57 -17.28
C TYR A 280 -7.40 -4.33 -17.50
N GLY A 281 -6.28 -3.70 -17.12
CA GLY A 281 -4.94 -4.29 -17.12
C GLY A 281 -4.55 -4.88 -15.77
N LEU A 282 -3.41 -5.57 -15.73
CA LEU A 282 -2.98 -6.40 -14.61
C LEU A 282 -2.90 -5.61 -13.29
N MET A 283 -2.30 -4.41 -13.32
CA MET A 283 -2.12 -3.58 -12.12
C MET A 283 -3.43 -3.12 -11.46
N SER A 284 -4.59 -3.29 -12.10
CA SER A 284 -5.90 -3.00 -11.49
C SER A 284 -6.59 -4.23 -10.86
N GLN A 285 -5.92 -5.38 -10.83
CA GLN A 285 -6.50 -6.69 -10.53
C GLN A 285 -5.70 -7.47 -9.49
N ASN A 286 -6.28 -8.54 -8.94
CA ASN A 286 -5.63 -9.40 -7.95
C ASN A 286 -4.46 -10.22 -8.51
N LEU A 287 -4.29 -10.26 -9.84
CA LEU A 287 -3.10 -10.77 -10.53
C LEU A 287 -2.12 -9.64 -10.92
N SER A 288 -2.17 -8.50 -10.24
CA SER A 288 -1.27 -7.36 -10.48
C SER A 288 0.23 -7.67 -10.46
N PRO A 289 0.75 -8.64 -9.67
CA PRO A 289 2.18 -8.99 -9.75
C PRO A 289 2.62 -9.54 -11.10
N LEU A 290 1.67 -9.93 -11.98
CA LEU A 290 2.00 -10.34 -13.34
C LEU A 290 2.48 -9.18 -14.22
N ASP A 291 2.28 -7.93 -13.80
CA ASP A 291 3.00 -6.78 -14.32
C ASP A 291 4.26 -6.53 -13.46
N PRO A 292 5.48 -6.64 -14.02
CA PRO A 292 6.73 -6.48 -13.28
C PRO A 292 6.89 -5.14 -12.53
N ILE A 293 6.17 -4.10 -12.92
CA ILE A 293 6.20 -2.82 -12.19
C ILE A 293 5.62 -2.93 -10.77
N PHE A 294 4.79 -3.94 -10.50
CA PHE A 294 4.21 -4.23 -9.19
C PHE A 294 5.27 -4.24 -8.09
N PHE A 295 6.35 -4.99 -8.29
CA PHE A 295 7.38 -5.17 -7.28
C PHE A 295 8.15 -3.87 -7.00
N LEU A 296 8.34 -3.02 -8.02
CA LEU A 296 8.98 -1.72 -7.88
C LEU A 296 8.08 -0.72 -7.14
N HIS A 297 6.78 -0.76 -7.43
CA HIS A 297 5.76 0.02 -6.73
C HIS A 297 5.71 -0.36 -5.23
N HIS A 298 5.60 -1.66 -4.93
CA HIS A 298 5.51 -2.17 -3.57
C HIS A 298 6.82 -2.01 -2.78
N CYS A 299 7.99 -2.01 -3.44
CA CYS A 299 9.24 -1.59 -2.79
C CYS A 299 9.19 -0.14 -2.30
N ASN A 300 8.50 0.77 -3.01
CA ASN A 300 8.34 2.14 -2.51
C ASN A 300 7.32 2.23 -1.36
N ILE A 301 6.28 1.39 -1.36
CA ILE A 301 5.34 1.28 -0.21
C ILE A 301 6.07 0.77 1.04
N ASP A 302 6.85 -0.31 0.93
CA ASP A 302 7.66 -0.82 2.05
C ASP A 302 8.73 0.19 2.49
N ARG A 303 9.32 0.95 1.54
CA ARG A 303 10.23 2.06 1.85
C ARG A 303 9.55 3.14 2.70
N LEU A 304 8.32 3.54 2.37
CA LEU A 304 7.58 4.53 3.18
C LEU A 304 7.31 4.02 4.60
N TRP A 305 7.13 2.71 4.78
CA TRP A 305 7.07 2.13 6.12
C TRP A 305 8.41 2.18 6.87
N ASP A 306 9.55 2.00 6.19
CA ASP A 306 10.88 2.24 6.77
C ASP A 306 11.07 3.72 7.18
N VAL A 307 10.64 4.66 6.34
CA VAL A 307 10.66 6.11 6.63
C VAL A 307 9.83 6.41 7.89
N TRP A 308 8.59 5.92 7.95
CA TRP A 308 7.72 6.07 9.12
C TRP A 308 8.37 5.47 10.38
N THR A 309 8.91 4.26 10.26
CA THR A 309 9.59 3.57 11.37
C THR A 309 10.78 4.40 11.89
N ARG A 310 11.62 4.93 11.01
CA ARG A 310 12.76 5.78 11.39
C ARG A 310 12.32 7.11 12.00
N LYS A 311 11.26 7.73 11.49
CA LYS A 311 10.64 8.92 12.10
C LYS A 311 10.17 8.62 13.52
N GLN A 312 9.41 7.54 13.72
CA GLN A 312 8.92 7.13 15.04
C GLN A 312 10.07 6.88 16.02
N GLN A 313 11.13 6.19 15.58
CA GLN A 313 12.33 5.96 16.39
C GLN A 313 13.03 7.27 16.78
N ALA A 314 13.22 8.19 15.84
CA ALA A 314 13.82 9.50 16.10
C ALA A 314 13.00 10.34 17.10
N MET A 315 11.68 10.14 17.14
CA MET A 315 10.76 10.79 18.07
C MET A 315 10.55 10.04 19.40
N GLY A 316 11.12 8.85 19.56
CA GLY A 316 10.90 7.98 20.71
C GLY A 316 9.46 7.48 20.82
N LEU A 317 8.82 7.20 19.69
CA LEU A 317 7.45 6.71 19.58
C LEU A 317 7.40 5.21 19.21
N PRO A 318 6.26 4.51 19.44
CA PRO A 318 6.08 3.11 19.03
C PRO A 318 6.22 2.91 17.51
N VAL A 319 6.80 1.79 17.09
CA VAL A 319 7.05 1.45 15.67
C VAL A 319 6.17 0.31 15.14
N GLY A 320 5.14 -0.07 15.89
CA GLY A 320 4.33 -1.25 15.60
C GLY A 320 3.08 -1.30 16.48
N PRO A 321 2.34 -2.42 16.46
CA PRO A 321 1.15 -2.60 17.27
C PRO A 321 1.41 -2.39 18.77
N THR A 322 0.39 -1.92 19.50
CA THR A 322 0.42 -1.81 20.96
C THR A 322 0.54 -3.18 21.63
N ALA A 323 0.85 -3.22 22.93
CA ALA A 323 0.97 -4.48 23.67
C ALA A 323 -0.30 -5.34 23.58
N ASP A 324 -1.49 -4.72 23.65
CA ASP A 324 -2.76 -5.42 23.55
C ASP A 324 -3.02 -5.92 22.12
N GLN A 325 -2.75 -5.05 21.12
CA GLN A 325 -2.90 -5.38 19.71
C GLN A 325 -2.00 -6.55 19.27
N LYS A 326 -0.81 -6.69 19.85
CA LYS A 326 0.13 -7.79 19.53
C LYS A 326 -0.45 -9.17 19.77
N THR A 327 -1.38 -9.33 20.71
CA THR A 327 -2.02 -10.64 20.96
C THR A 327 -2.82 -11.15 19.76
N GLN A 328 -3.26 -10.25 18.88
CA GLN A 328 -3.95 -10.57 17.64
C GLN A 328 -3.02 -10.43 16.44
N TYR A 329 -2.21 -9.37 16.38
CA TYR A 329 -1.35 -9.08 15.24
C TYR A 329 -0.26 -10.13 15.06
N ASP A 330 0.50 -10.43 16.12
CA ASP A 330 1.72 -11.24 16.04
C ASP A 330 1.48 -12.69 15.58
N PRO A 331 0.43 -13.42 16.03
CA PRO A 331 0.22 -14.81 15.64
C PRO A 331 -0.41 -14.99 14.26
N GLU A 332 -0.80 -13.92 13.55
CA GLU A 332 -1.51 -14.03 12.27
C GLU A 332 -0.66 -14.81 11.25
N PRO A 333 -1.18 -15.91 10.66
CA PRO A 333 -0.35 -16.84 9.88
C PRO A 333 -0.22 -16.43 8.41
N TYR A 334 0.99 -16.33 7.88
CA TYR A 334 1.27 -16.17 6.43
C TYR A 334 1.78 -17.49 5.88
N LEU A 335 0.98 -18.15 5.03
CA LEU A 335 1.16 -19.56 4.70
C LEU A 335 1.47 -19.83 3.22
N PHE A 336 1.60 -18.80 2.38
CA PHE A 336 1.71 -18.98 0.91
C PHE A 336 3.07 -18.57 0.34
N TYR A 337 4.01 -18.09 1.15
CA TYR A 337 5.35 -17.76 0.67
C TYR A 337 6.17 -19.00 0.30
N VAL A 338 7.07 -18.79 -0.67
CA VAL A 338 7.93 -19.81 -1.27
C VAL A 338 9.38 -19.32 -1.20
N ASN A 339 10.28 -20.17 -0.74
CA ASN A 339 11.72 -19.91 -0.71
C ASN A 339 12.33 -19.93 -2.11
N ALA A 340 13.52 -19.34 -2.26
CA ALA A 340 14.28 -19.37 -3.52
C ALA A 340 14.65 -20.79 -3.99
N ASP A 341 14.72 -21.74 -3.05
CA ASP A 341 14.99 -23.16 -3.31
C ASP A 341 13.75 -23.96 -3.72
N ASP A 342 12.60 -23.30 -3.96
CA ASP A 342 11.28 -23.86 -4.29
C ASP A 342 10.46 -24.44 -3.14
N SER A 343 11.00 -24.51 -1.92
CA SER A 343 10.25 -25.04 -0.78
C SER A 343 9.22 -24.03 -0.25
N PRO A 344 8.11 -24.48 0.35
CA PRO A 344 7.28 -23.61 1.17
C PRO A 344 8.07 -23.04 2.36
N VAL A 345 7.80 -21.79 2.72
CA VAL A 345 8.34 -21.18 3.95
C VAL A 345 7.70 -21.86 5.15
N SER A 346 8.51 -22.26 6.14
CA SER A 346 8.02 -23.03 7.31
C SER A 346 8.51 -22.51 8.67
N ASP A 347 9.56 -21.70 8.69
CA ASP A 347 10.19 -21.15 9.89
C ASP A 347 9.71 -19.74 10.24
N LYS A 348 9.35 -18.92 9.24
CA LYS A 348 8.77 -17.58 9.39
C LYS A 348 7.37 -17.53 8.80
N THR A 349 6.37 -17.99 9.56
CA THR A 349 4.99 -18.14 9.05
C THR A 349 4.02 -17.19 9.73
N ARG A 350 4.50 -16.13 10.38
CA ARG A 350 3.64 -15.20 11.14
C ARG A 350 3.92 -13.75 10.80
N ALA A 351 2.91 -12.89 10.98
CA ALA A 351 3.06 -11.45 10.76
C ALA A 351 4.20 -10.82 11.58
N ALA A 352 4.41 -11.27 12.82
CA ALA A 352 5.49 -10.78 13.68
C ALA A 352 6.89 -10.99 13.06
N ASP A 353 7.08 -12.01 12.21
CA ASP A 353 8.37 -12.32 11.59
C ASP A 353 8.79 -11.23 10.59
N TYR A 354 7.85 -10.41 10.13
CA TYR A 354 8.02 -9.40 9.09
C TYR A 354 7.81 -7.96 9.59
N LEU A 355 7.64 -7.75 10.90
CA LEU A 355 7.46 -6.39 11.43
C LEU A 355 8.72 -5.53 11.27
N ALA A 356 9.90 -6.13 11.38
CA ALA A 356 11.18 -5.43 11.25
C ALA A 356 11.76 -5.57 9.84
N ILE A 357 12.27 -4.47 9.28
CA ILE A 357 12.95 -4.47 7.97
C ILE A 357 14.15 -5.43 7.92
N GLY A 358 14.81 -5.65 9.08
CA GLY A 358 15.96 -6.54 9.21
C GLY A 358 15.68 -8.03 8.96
N ALA A 359 14.42 -8.43 8.77
CA ALA A 359 14.05 -9.82 8.49
C ALA A 359 14.75 -10.41 7.25
N PHE A 360 15.16 -9.56 6.30
CA PHE A 360 15.87 -9.90 5.06
C PHE A 360 17.19 -9.11 4.85
N ASP A 361 17.74 -8.50 5.90
CA ASP A 361 19.04 -7.79 5.89
C ASP A 361 19.22 -6.74 4.76
N TYR A 362 18.18 -5.93 4.54
CA TYR A 362 18.21 -4.82 3.57
C TYR A 362 17.94 -3.45 4.21
N ASP A 363 18.33 -2.41 3.48
CA ASP A 363 17.89 -1.03 3.68
C ASP A 363 17.50 -0.36 2.35
N TYR A 364 17.19 0.93 2.42
CA TYR A 364 16.85 1.76 1.28
C TYR A 364 17.84 2.90 1.09
N GLU A 365 18.12 3.23 -0.17
CA GLU A 365 18.58 4.57 -0.52
C GLU A 365 17.51 5.61 -0.15
N PRO A 366 17.88 6.81 0.35
CA PRO A 366 16.91 7.87 0.64
C PRO A 366 16.13 8.32 -0.60
N GLY A 367 14.88 8.73 -0.40
CA GLY A 367 14.00 9.24 -1.45
C GLY A 367 12.92 10.17 -0.90
N SER A 368 11.86 10.40 -1.67
CA SER A 368 10.74 11.26 -1.25
C SER A 368 10.11 10.81 0.07
N GLY A 369 9.93 11.73 1.01
CA GLY A 369 9.38 11.47 2.35
C GLY A 369 10.44 11.30 3.43
N ASP A 370 11.72 11.04 3.09
CA ASP A 370 12.80 10.96 4.10
C ASP A 370 12.98 12.28 4.90
N GLU A 371 12.56 13.42 4.34
CA GLU A 371 12.66 14.72 5.01
C GLU A 371 11.80 14.85 6.27
N VAL A 372 10.81 13.96 6.49
CA VAL A 372 9.97 13.98 7.70
C VAL A 372 10.71 13.47 8.93
N ILE A 373 11.87 12.85 8.75
CA ILE A 373 12.65 12.27 9.85
C ILE A 373 13.37 13.42 10.56
N PRO A 374 13.04 13.70 11.84
CA PRO A 374 13.63 14.84 12.53
C PRO A 374 15.14 14.69 12.69
N VAL A 375 15.88 15.74 12.33
CA VAL A 375 17.29 15.88 12.74
C VAL A 375 17.28 16.21 14.22
N ALA A 376 18.10 15.50 15.02
CA ALA A 376 18.10 15.56 16.47
C ALA A 376 18.03 17.02 16.98
N THR A 377 17.04 17.28 17.86
CA THR A 377 16.59 18.56 18.46
C THR A 377 15.35 19.23 17.84
N ALA A 378 14.23 18.53 17.72
CA ALA A 378 12.91 19.16 17.76
C ALA A 378 12.24 18.84 19.10
N GLY A 379 11.95 19.86 19.90
CA GLY A 379 11.18 19.70 21.13
C GLY A 379 9.79 19.13 20.82
N ARG A 380 9.25 18.31 21.73
CA ARG A 380 7.85 17.86 21.66
C ARG A 380 6.94 19.09 21.72
N SER A 381 6.25 19.38 20.62
CA SER A 381 5.05 20.21 20.64
C SER A 381 3.95 19.47 21.41
N ALA A 382 3.10 20.23 22.10
CA ALA A 382 1.93 19.67 22.76
C ALA A 382 0.98 19.10 21.67
N PRO A 383 0.30 17.97 21.92
CA PRO A 383 -0.73 17.47 21.01
C PRO A 383 -1.78 18.56 20.77
N ILE A 384 -2.09 18.85 19.51
CA ILE A 384 -3.28 19.65 19.19
C ILE A 384 -4.48 18.74 19.46
N PRO A 385 -5.54 19.21 20.15
CA PRO A 385 -6.74 18.42 20.31
C PRO A 385 -7.26 17.98 18.94
N ALA A 386 -7.45 16.68 18.75
CA ALA A 386 -8.05 16.16 17.53
C ALA A 386 -9.47 16.73 17.42
N LEU A 387 -9.74 17.47 16.34
CA LEU A 387 -11.11 17.76 15.96
C LEU A 387 -11.71 16.46 15.41
N GLU A 388 -12.91 16.12 15.84
CA GLU A 388 -13.66 15.00 15.28
C GLU A 388 -15.10 15.43 15.10
N ALA A 389 -15.55 15.46 13.86
CA ALA A 389 -16.94 15.65 13.53
C ALA A 389 -17.37 14.54 12.57
N ALA A 390 -18.33 13.72 13.03
CA ALA A 390 -18.93 12.67 12.23
C ALA A 390 -20.32 13.13 11.76
N VAL A 391 -20.55 13.00 10.46
CA VAL A 391 -21.83 13.30 9.82
C VAL A 391 -22.38 11.99 9.27
N PRO A 392 -23.41 11.40 9.91
CA PRO A 392 -24.07 10.24 9.34
C PRO A 392 -24.71 10.66 8.02
N ALA A 393 -24.47 9.85 7.00
CA ALA A 393 -25.05 10.02 5.68
C ALA A 393 -25.86 8.78 5.34
N SER A 394 -26.87 8.95 4.49
CA SER A 394 -27.56 7.83 3.86
C SER A 394 -28.00 8.27 2.48
N ALA A 395 -27.00 8.57 1.65
CA ALA A 395 -27.20 9.03 0.29
C ALA A 395 -26.66 8.00 -0.70
N ALA A 396 -27.47 7.68 -1.72
CA ALA A 396 -27.01 6.85 -2.82
C ALA A 396 -25.97 7.63 -3.63
N VAL A 397 -24.82 7.01 -3.85
CA VAL A 397 -23.77 7.55 -4.73
C VAL A 397 -24.05 7.04 -6.13
N ALA A 398 -24.10 7.94 -7.12
CA ALA A 398 -24.31 7.58 -8.51
C ALA A 398 -23.31 8.30 -9.41
N ILE A 399 -23.15 7.79 -10.64
CA ILE A 399 -22.28 8.39 -11.65
C ILE A 399 -22.74 9.82 -11.92
N ASN A 400 -21.81 10.77 -11.82
CA ASN A 400 -22.05 12.21 -12.03
C ASN A 400 -23.19 12.81 -11.19
N LYS A 401 -23.57 12.16 -10.09
CA LYS A 401 -24.57 12.66 -9.14
C LYS A 401 -23.99 12.56 -7.73
N PRO A 402 -23.62 13.70 -7.11
CA PRO A 402 -22.98 13.68 -5.81
C PRO A 402 -23.94 13.21 -4.71
N ALA A 403 -23.44 12.36 -3.84
CA ALA A 403 -23.98 12.12 -2.51
C ALA A 403 -23.36 13.15 -1.56
N THR A 404 -24.20 14.01 -0.97
CA THR A 404 -23.73 15.13 -0.15
C THR A 404 -23.92 14.85 1.33
N ALA A 405 -22.87 15.05 2.12
CA ALA A 405 -22.94 15.13 3.58
C ALA A 405 -22.58 16.56 4.03
N LYS A 406 -23.33 17.09 5.00
CA LYS A 406 -23.18 18.47 5.47
C LYS A 406 -22.43 18.52 6.77
N LEU A 407 -21.36 19.30 6.82
CA LEU A 407 -20.56 19.49 8.03
C LEU A 407 -20.49 20.99 8.37
N THR A 408 -20.74 21.34 9.63
CA THR A 408 -20.46 22.68 10.13
C THR A 408 -18.96 22.84 10.35
N VAL A 409 -18.36 23.85 9.71
CA VAL A 409 -16.93 24.18 9.89
C VAL A 409 -16.69 24.69 11.30
N SER A 410 -15.86 23.98 12.07
CA SER A 410 -15.45 24.45 13.39
C SER A 410 -14.40 25.55 13.29
N GLN A 411 -14.23 26.33 14.36
CA GLN A 411 -13.16 27.34 14.41
C GLN A 411 -11.78 26.65 14.35
N GLU A 412 -11.66 25.49 14.98
CA GLU A 412 -10.44 24.68 15.00
C GLU A 412 -10.02 24.23 13.58
N LEU A 413 -10.98 23.83 12.73
CA LEU A 413 -10.72 23.44 11.34
C LEU A 413 -10.10 24.60 10.55
N VAL A 414 -10.66 25.80 10.72
CA VAL A 414 -10.17 27.03 10.08
C VAL A 414 -8.82 27.44 10.63
N ASP A 415 -8.62 27.35 11.95
CA ASP A 415 -7.36 27.74 12.59
C ASP A 415 -6.19 26.85 12.15
N VAL A 416 -6.43 25.55 11.99
CA VAL A 416 -5.42 24.60 11.50
C VAL A 416 -5.08 24.87 10.04
N ALA A 417 -6.08 25.07 9.17
CA ALA A 417 -5.85 25.34 7.75
C ALA A 417 -5.27 26.75 7.49
N ALA A 418 -5.58 27.74 8.34
CA ALA A 418 -4.96 29.07 8.26
C ALA A 418 -3.50 29.10 8.78
N LYS A 419 -3.06 28.06 9.50
CA LYS A 419 -1.70 27.92 10.02
C LYS A 419 -1.17 26.51 9.75
N PRO A 420 -1.05 26.10 8.48
CA PRO A 420 -0.66 24.75 8.15
C PRO A 420 0.77 24.51 8.63
N SER A 421 0.97 23.36 9.28
CA SER A 421 2.27 22.90 9.72
C SER A 421 2.39 21.41 9.41
N GLU A 422 3.62 20.89 9.34
CA GLU A 422 3.82 19.45 9.14
C GLU A 422 3.17 18.59 10.25
N GLN A 423 2.88 19.21 11.40
CA GLN A 423 2.27 18.56 12.55
C GLN A 423 0.76 18.73 12.62
N SER A 424 0.17 19.57 11.76
CA SER A 424 -1.25 19.91 11.79
C SER A 424 -1.85 19.66 10.41
N ARG A 425 -2.13 18.39 10.09
CA ARG A 425 -2.85 18.04 8.86
C ARG A 425 -4.27 17.59 9.16
N GLN A 426 -5.11 17.70 8.13
CA GLN A 426 -6.53 17.46 8.17
C GLN A 426 -6.90 16.33 7.22
N PHE A 427 -7.86 15.51 7.63
CA PHE A 427 -8.31 14.36 6.87
C PHE A 427 -9.83 14.27 6.85
N ALA A 428 -10.33 13.60 5.81
CA ALA A 428 -11.68 13.05 5.78
C ALA A 428 -11.61 11.52 5.72
N LYS A 429 -12.38 10.85 6.59
CA LYS A 429 -12.67 9.43 6.51
C LYS A 429 -14.05 9.26 5.89
N VAL A 430 -14.09 8.77 4.66
CA VAL A 430 -15.30 8.60 3.85
C VAL A 430 -15.71 7.12 3.90
N SER A 431 -16.88 6.84 4.47
CA SER A 431 -17.38 5.48 4.63
C SER A 431 -18.43 5.17 3.57
N ILE A 432 -18.17 4.13 2.80
CA ILE A 432 -19.04 3.67 1.70
C ILE A 432 -19.52 2.26 2.02
N ALA A 433 -20.83 2.03 1.94
CA ALA A 433 -21.36 0.69 1.71
C ALA A 433 -21.22 0.39 0.21
N PRO A 434 -20.29 -0.50 -0.18
CA PRO A 434 -20.01 -0.76 -1.59
C PRO A 434 -21.13 -1.57 -2.26
N PRO A 435 -21.28 -1.47 -3.59
CA PRO A 435 -22.04 -2.45 -4.35
C PRO A 435 -21.32 -3.81 -4.36
N MET A 436 -22.01 -4.87 -4.77
CA MET A 436 -21.39 -6.21 -4.88
C MET A 436 -20.19 -6.26 -5.82
N ASP A 437 -20.21 -5.48 -6.91
CA ASP A 437 -19.10 -5.38 -7.87
C ASP A 437 -18.47 -3.98 -7.79
N VAL A 438 -17.31 -3.91 -7.14
CA VAL A 438 -16.56 -2.64 -6.95
C VAL A 438 -15.51 -2.36 -8.02
N GLY A 439 -15.27 -3.33 -8.91
CA GLY A 439 -14.19 -3.31 -9.90
C GLY A 439 -14.19 -2.07 -10.80
N GLY A 440 -13.22 -1.19 -10.56
CA GLY A 440 -13.00 0.05 -11.32
C GLY A 440 -13.97 1.18 -11.00
N LEU A 441 -14.56 1.19 -9.79
CA LEU A 441 -15.25 2.36 -9.26
C LEU A 441 -14.23 3.37 -8.71
N ASN A 442 -14.17 4.54 -9.35
CA ASN A 442 -13.38 5.68 -8.90
C ASN A 442 -14.29 6.74 -8.28
N PHE A 443 -14.10 6.99 -6.99
CA PHE A 443 -14.82 7.99 -6.22
C PHE A 443 -14.00 9.26 -6.10
N LEU A 444 -14.61 10.40 -6.37
CA LEU A 444 -14.04 11.73 -6.14
C LEU A 444 -14.78 12.37 -4.98
N VAL A 445 -14.03 13.13 -4.18
CA VAL A 445 -14.54 13.89 -3.05
C VAL A 445 -14.28 15.36 -3.31
N PHE A 446 -15.34 16.15 -3.22
CA PHE A 446 -15.30 17.59 -3.36
C PHE A 446 -15.80 18.26 -2.09
N ILE A 447 -15.19 19.39 -1.72
CA ILE A 447 -15.61 20.23 -0.61
C ILE A 447 -16.01 21.59 -1.16
N SER A 448 -17.23 22.03 -0.85
CA SER A 448 -17.75 23.32 -1.29
C SER A 448 -18.55 24.00 -0.18
N PRO A 449 -18.71 25.34 -0.20
CA PRO A 449 -19.64 26.02 0.70
C PRO A 449 -21.08 25.51 0.50
N GLU A 450 -21.86 25.41 1.58
CA GLU A 450 -23.25 24.93 1.48
C GLU A 450 -24.06 25.79 0.50
N GLY A 451 -24.88 25.13 -0.33
CA GLY A 451 -25.82 25.80 -1.23
C GLY A 451 -25.17 26.38 -2.48
N THR A 452 -23.88 26.11 -2.70
CA THR A 452 -23.20 26.37 -3.98
C THR A 452 -23.24 25.13 -4.87
N THR A 453 -23.16 25.32 -6.18
CA THR A 453 -22.95 24.20 -7.11
C THR A 453 -21.47 23.81 -7.05
N PRO A 454 -21.10 22.60 -6.60
CA PRO A 454 -19.69 22.21 -6.53
C PRO A 454 -19.09 22.10 -7.93
N ASP A 455 -17.84 22.54 -8.08
CA ASP A 455 -17.06 22.25 -9.28
C ASP A 455 -16.60 20.78 -9.25
N LEU A 456 -17.34 19.91 -9.95
CA LEU A 456 -17.06 18.47 -10.05
C LEU A 456 -15.90 18.16 -11.02
N ASN A 457 -15.01 19.12 -11.27
CA ASN A 457 -13.77 18.91 -12.01
C ASN A 457 -12.64 18.49 -11.05
N PRO A 458 -11.99 17.34 -11.23
CA PRO A 458 -10.86 16.93 -10.38
C PRO A 458 -9.64 17.88 -10.46
N ASP A 459 -9.57 18.73 -11.48
CA ASP A 459 -8.58 19.82 -11.57
C ASP A 459 -9.09 21.15 -10.97
N GLY A 460 -10.33 21.17 -10.47
CA GLY A 460 -11.02 22.32 -9.93
C GLY A 460 -10.67 22.64 -8.47
N PRO A 461 -11.05 23.82 -7.97
CA PRO A 461 -10.74 24.27 -6.62
C PRO A 461 -11.44 23.45 -5.52
N ASP A 462 -12.57 22.83 -5.85
CA ASP A 462 -13.39 22.09 -4.87
C ASP A 462 -12.91 20.65 -4.68
N PHE A 463 -12.03 20.13 -5.55
CA PHE A 463 -11.55 18.75 -5.45
C PHE A 463 -10.69 18.54 -4.21
N ALA A 464 -11.12 17.67 -3.29
CA ALA A 464 -10.40 17.39 -2.05
C ALA A 464 -9.50 16.16 -2.14
N GLY A 465 -9.93 15.16 -2.89
CA GLY A 465 -9.23 13.90 -2.98
C GLY A 465 -10.15 12.86 -3.57
N SER A 466 -9.72 11.62 -3.51
CA SER A 466 -10.43 10.58 -4.24
C SER A 466 -10.06 9.21 -3.69
N PHE A 467 -10.80 8.16 -4.00
CA PHE A 467 -10.45 6.81 -3.57
C PHE A 467 -11.07 5.79 -4.51
N GLU A 468 -10.61 4.56 -4.43
CA GLU A 468 -11.11 3.47 -5.26
C GLU A 468 -10.87 2.13 -4.58
N PHE A 469 -11.71 1.16 -4.92
CA PHE A 469 -11.51 -0.23 -4.53
C PHE A 469 -10.50 -0.86 -5.48
N PHE A 470 -9.56 -1.59 -4.91
CA PHE A 470 -8.65 -2.42 -5.66
C PHE A 470 -9.31 -3.76 -6.02
N GLY A 471 -9.07 -4.28 -7.23
CA GLY A 471 -9.57 -5.60 -7.67
C GLY A 471 -11.03 -5.64 -8.16
N VAL A 472 -11.41 -6.74 -8.83
CA VAL A 472 -12.73 -6.91 -9.49
C VAL A 472 -13.81 -7.58 -8.66
N ARG A 473 -13.44 -8.36 -7.64
CA ARG A 473 -14.38 -9.11 -6.81
C ARG A 473 -13.94 -9.13 -5.37
N HIS A 474 -14.62 -8.35 -4.55
CA HIS A 474 -14.62 -8.49 -3.11
C HIS A 474 -16.08 -8.58 -2.69
N HIS A 475 -16.44 -9.68 -2.02
CA HIS A 475 -17.74 -9.80 -1.37
C HIS A 475 -17.75 -8.90 -0.13
N HIS A 476 -17.96 -7.61 -0.34
CA HIS A 476 -18.17 -6.68 0.74
C HIS A 476 -19.62 -6.79 1.21
N THR A 477 -19.82 -7.24 2.44
CA THR A 477 -21.11 -7.16 3.13
C THR A 477 -21.21 -5.95 4.05
N ASP A 478 -20.06 -5.34 4.37
CA ASP A 478 -19.92 -4.29 5.37
C ASP A 478 -19.40 -2.98 4.76
N THR A 479 -19.63 -1.89 5.48
CA THR A 479 -19.12 -0.56 5.15
C THR A 479 -17.59 -0.54 5.17
N VAL A 480 -16.99 0.11 4.17
CA VAL A 480 -15.55 0.30 4.03
C VAL A 480 -15.22 1.78 4.14
N SER A 481 -14.27 2.14 5.01
CA SER A 481 -13.84 3.53 5.19
C SER A 481 -12.58 3.86 4.39
N PHE A 482 -12.51 5.01 3.74
CA PHE A 482 -11.33 5.50 3.03
C PHE A 482 -10.85 6.81 3.65
N THR A 483 -9.58 6.89 3.99
CA THR A 483 -9.00 8.10 4.59
C THR A 483 -8.26 8.89 3.53
N ILE A 484 -8.64 10.15 3.33
CA ILE A 484 -7.99 11.07 2.39
C ILE A 484 -7.50 12.34 3.12
N PRO A 485 -6.33 12.88 2.77
CA PRO A 485 -5.93 14.21 3.21
C PRO A 485 -6.83 15.26 2.54
N ILE A 486 -7.22 16.30 3.28
CA ILE A 486 -8.10 17.37 2.77
C ILE A 486 -7.50 18.77 2.92
N ASP A 487 -6.27 18.88 3.41
CA ASP A 487 -5.56 20.14 3.67
C ASP A 487 -5.61 21.07 2.46
N LYS A 488 -5.17 20.59 1.29
CA LYS A 488 -5.09 21.39 0.07
C LYS A 488 -6.44 21.93 -0.39
N ALA A 489 -7.53 21.20 -0.17
CA ALA A 489 -8.85 21.71 -0.50
C ALA A 489 -9.31 22.78 0.49
N LEU A 490 -9.10 22.56 1.78
CA LEU A 490 -9.49 23.53 2.79
C LEU A 490 -8.65 24.81 2.71
N ASP A 491 -7.34 24.71 2.51
CA ASP A 491 -6.44 25.85 2.29
C ASP A 491 -6.90 26.70 1.10
N ARG A 492 -7.20 26.07 -0.04
CA ARG A 492 -7.73 26.77 -1.23
C ARG A 492 -9.05 27.49 -0.93
N LEU A 493 -9.98 26.83 -0.26
CA LEU A 493 -11.27 27.44 0.09
C LEU A 493 -11.10 28.60 1.08
N ILE A 494 -10.14 28.54 2.01
CA ILE A 494 -9.82 29.65 2.93
C ILE A 494 -9.19 30.82 2.16
N ASP A 495 -8.18 30.55 1.33
CA ASP A 495 -7.48 31.56 0.55
C ASP A 495 -8.43 32.31 -0.40
N ASP A 496 -9.42 31.60 -0.96
CA ASP A 496 -10.48 32.17 -1.79
C ASP A 496 -11.57 32.90 -0.97
N GLY A 497 -11.51 32.88 0.37
CA GLY A 497 -12.52 33.45 1.27
C GLY A 497 -13.86 32.72 1.27
N ARG A 498 -13.87 31.47 0.81
CA ARG A 498 -15.03 30.58 0.65
C ARG A 498 -15.28 29.69 1.85
N LEU A 499 -14.31 29.52 2.75
CA LEU A 499 -14.45 28.75 4.00
C LEU A 499 -14.39 29.68 5.22
N LYS A 500 -15.42 29.63 6.08
CA LYS A 500 -15.46 30.44 7.32
C LYS A 500 -15.98 29.61 8.49
N ALA A 501 -15.47 29.90 9.68
CA ALA A 501 -15.89 29.23 10.90
C ALA A 501 -17.37 29.49 11.20
N GLY A 502 -18.08 28.43 11.62
CA GLY A 502 -19.52 28.47 11.87
C GLY A 502 -20.39 28.40 10.62
N GLU A 503 -19.81 28.47 9.41
CA GLU A 503 -20.53 28.24 8.16
C GLU A 503 -20.50 26.73 7.80
N PRO A 504 -21.57 26.19 7.21
CA PRO A 504 -21.61 24.81 6.74
C PRO A 504 -20.88 24.61 5.41
N ILE A 505 -20.23 23.46 5.26
CA ILE A 505 -19.68 22.93 4.02
C ILE A 505 -20.37 21.63 3.62
N ASP A 506 -20.40 21.42 2.31
CA ASP A 506 -20.90 20.21 1.67
C ASP A 506 -19.70 19.35 1.25
N PHE A 507 -19.62 18.13 1.79
CA PHE A 507 -18.80 17.06 1.25
C PHE A 507 -19.59 16.31 0.18
N ASN A 508 -19.15 16.43 -1.07
CA ASN A 508 -19.80 15.84 -2.23
C ASN A 508 -18.98 14.64 -2.71
N VAL A 509 -19.52 13.45 -2.56
CA VAL A 509 -18.89 12.20 -3.04
C VAL A 509 -19.58 11.77 -4.33
N VAL A 510 -18.81 11.58 -5.39
CA VAL A 510 -19.34 11.21 -6.72
C VAL A 510 -18.51 10.12 -7.35
N VAL A 511 -19.13 9.27 -8.17
CA VAL A 511 -18.40 8.33 -9.03
C VAL A 511 -18.02 9.04 -10.33
N ALA A 512 -16.71 9.18 -10.60
CA ALA A 512 -16.15 9.94 -11.73
C ALA A 512 -16.44 9.30 -13.09
N GLN A 513 -16.24 7.99 -13.13
CA GLN A 513 -16.48 7.11 -14.26
C GLN A 513 -16.86 5.76 -13.70
N ALA A 514 -17.73 5.06 -14.42
CA ALA A 514 -17.93 3.64 -14.24
C ALA A 514 -17.33 2.93 -15.44
N GLY A 515 -16.53 1.89 -15.21
CA GLY A 515 -16.05 1.07 -16.32
C GLY A 515 -17.23 0.51 -17.13
N LYS A 516 -17.04 0.26 -18.44
CA LYS A 516 -18.09 -0.24 -19.36
C LYS A 516 -18.88 -1.47 -18.87
N ARG A 517 -18.34 -2.27 -17.93
CA ARG A 517 -19.08 -3.37 -17.25
C ARG A 517 -20.29 -2.90 -16.44
N ILE A 518 -20.37 -1.60 -16.13
CA ILE A 518 -21.32 -0.98 -15.24
C ILE A 518 -22.41 -0.20 -16.02
N GLU A 519 -22.18 0.09 -17.32
CA GLU A 519 -23.12 0.84 -18.18
C GLU A 519 -24.45 0.11 -18.47
N GLY A 520 -24.62 -1.15 -18.03
CA GLY A 520 -25.88 -1.90 -18.17
C GLY A 520 -26.39 -2.57 -16.88
N SER A 521 -25.63 -2.49 -15.78
CA SER A 521 -25.91 -3.23 -14.54
C SER A 521 -25.32 -2.51 -13.32
N MET A 522 -25.61 -1.22 -13.14
CA MET A 522 -25.61 -0.66 -11.79
C MET A 522 -26.87 -1.17 -11.08
N PRO A 523 -26.84 -2.22 -10.24
CA PRO A 523 -27.81 -2.22 -9.16
C PRO A 523 -27.51 -0.96 -8.34
N ALA A 524 -28.56 -0.22 -8.06
CA ALA A 524 -28.50 1.08 -7.41
C ALA A 524 -28.05 0.96 -5.95
N GLU A 525 -26.74 0.84 -5.61
CA GLU A 525 -26.42 0.46 -4.22
C GLU A 525 -25.08 0.89 -3.61
N ALA A 526 -24.23 1.70 -4.25
CA ALA A 526 -23.16 2.39 -3.51
C ALA A 526 -23.79 3.45 -2.60
N ARG A 527 -23.53 3.42 -1.28
CA ARG A 527 -24.09 4.40 -0.35
C ARG A 527 -23.02 5.06 0.49
N LEU A 528 -23.03 6.39 0.52
CA LEU A 528 -22.29 7.15 1.52
C LEU A 528 -22.99 6.97 2.87
N THR A 529 -22.29 6.38 3.83
CA THR A 529 -22.84 6.06 5.16
C THR A 529 -22.36 7.01 6.24
N ASP A 530 -21.14 7.53 6.11
CA ASP A 530 -20.55 8.40 7.12
C ASP A 530 -19.39 9.23 6.53
N ILE A 531 -19.23 10.45 7.00
CA ILE A 531 -18.01 11.23 6.80
C ILE A 531 -17.52 11.71 8.16
N GLN A 532 -16.27 11.39 8.48
CA GLN A 532 -15.59 11.91 9.66
C GLN A 532 -14.50 12.87 9.20
N VAL A 533 -14.48 14.06 9.77
CA VAL A 533 -13.40 15.02 9.54
C VAL A 533 -12.60 15.16 10.81
N GLY A 534 -11.28 15.20 10.68
CA GLY A 534 -10.45 15.52 11.81
C GLY A 534 -9.09 16.09 11.47
N SER A 535 -8.35 16.41 12.54
CA SER A 535 -7.00 16.93 12.50
C SER A 535 -6.10 16.15 13.46
N PHE A 536 -4.79 16.25 13.30
CA PHE A 536 -3.81 15.75 14.26
C PHE A 536 -2.81 16.82 14.71
#